data_AF-A0A1C5SI44-F1
#
_entry.id   AF-A0A1C5SI44-F1
#
_cell.length_a   1.000
_cell.length_b   1.000
_cell.length_c   1.000
_cell.angle_alpha   90.00
_cell.angle_beta   90.00
_cell.angle_gamma   90.00
#
_symmetry.space_group_name_H-M   'P 1'
#
loop_
_entity.id
_entity.type
_entity.pdbx_description
1 polymer ?
#
loop_
_entity_poly.entity_id
_entity_poly.type
_entity_poly.pdbx_seq_one_letter_code
_entity_poly.pdbx_strand_id
1 'polypeptide(L)'
;MKEECIICKAPLIYLEKDEMMECVLCHKKELSKTRCEQGHYVCNECHTKGMDVIIDICLSETSKNPIEIIRKMMEQPFCHMHGPEHHVMVGSALLAAYKNAGGEIDLPEALLEMMNRGKTVPGGVCGFWGACGAGISTGMFISIISGATPLKNEPWGLANKMTSKALDAIGSIGGPRCCKRDSYMAIISAIDYVAENFNIQMEKLVIKCIHSDKNNQCIKERCPFHE
;
A
#
# COMPACT_ATOMS: atom_id res chain seq x y z
N MET A 1 7.13 -22.53 -6.78
CA MET A 1 5.66 -22.44 -6.63
C MET A 1 5.32 -21.03 -6.19
N LYS A 2 4.28 -20.42 -6.74
CA LYS A 2 3.87 -19.05 -6.38
C LYS A 2 3.09 -19.11 -5.07
N GLU A 3 3.66 -18.50 -4.03
CA GLU A 3 3.20 -18.59 -2.65
C GLU A 3 2.09 -17.57 -2.36
N GLU A 4 0.92 -18.01 -1.88
CA GLU A 4 -0.17 -17.10 -1.48
C GLU A 4 -0.48 -17.15 0.02
N CYS A 5 -0.84 -18.33 0.56
CA CYS A 5 -1.00 -18.48 2.00
C CYS A 5 0.34 -18.32 2.73
N ILE A 6 0.42 -17.45 3.73
CA ILE A 6 1.67 -17.23 4.47
C ILE A 6 2.12 -18.44 5.30
N ILE A 7 1.22 -19.38 5.57
CA ILE A 7 1.47 -20.59 6.39
C ILE A 7 1.88 -21.78 5.52
N CYS A 8 1.03 -22.17 4.56
CA CYS A 8 1.22 -23.39 3.77
C CYS A 8 1.50 -23.14 2.28
N LYS A 9 1.58 -21.86 1.87
CA LYS A 9 1.83 -21.41 0.50
C LYS A 9 0.74 -21.77 -0.53
N ALA A 10 -0.31 -22.49 -0.12
CA ALA A 10 -1.45 -22.84 -0.95
C ALA A 10 -2.24 -21.60 -1.44
N PRO A 11 -2.98 -21.71 -2.56
CA PRO A 11 -3.83 -20.64 -3.07
C PRO A 11 -4.88 -20.13 -2.07
N LEU A 12 -5.25 -18.86 -2.23
CA LEU A 12 -6.33 -18.21 -1.49
C LEU A 12 -7.68 -18.36 -2.22
N ILE A 13 -8.72 -18.60 -1.44
CA ILE A 13 -10.12 -18.57 -1.88
C ILE A 13 -10.83 -17.34 -1.30
N TYR A 14 -11.67 -16.71 -2.13
CA TYR A 14 -12.53 -15.59 -1.75
C TYR A 14 -13.97 -16.06 -1.72
N LEU A 15 -14.62 -15.85 -0.57
CA LEU A 15 -15.99 -16.28 -0.30
C LEU A 15 -16.98 -15.16 -0.62
N GLU A 16 -18.20 -15.53 -0.99
CA GLU A 16 -19.28 -14.55 -1.21
C GLU A 16 -19.80 -13.96 0.12
N LYS A 17 -19.89 -14.80 1.14
CA LYS A 17 -20.38 -14.45 2.49
C LYS A 17 -19.24 -14.48 3.50
N ASP A 18 -19.34 -13.63 4.50
CA ASP A 18 -18.44 -13.67 5.64
C ASP A 18 -18.63 -14.96 6.43
N GLU A 19 -17.52 -15.59 6.79
CA GLU A 19 -17.49 -16.72 7.71
C GLU A 19 -16.71 -16.32 8.97
N MET A 20 -17.12 -16.85 10.12
CA MET A 20 -16.35 -16.71 11.34
C MET A 20 -15.08 -17.56 11.20
N MET A 21 -13.92 -16.93 11.23
CA MET A 21 -12.63 -17.61 11.08
C MET A 21 -11.74 -17.34 12.29
N GLU A 22 -10.89 -18.31 12.62
CA GLU A 22 -9.91 -18.20 13.70
C GLU A 22 -8.51 -18.02 13.12
N CYS A 23 -7.82 -16.95 13.51
CA CYS A 23 -6.46 -16.70 13.07
C CYS A 23 -5.54 -17.80 13.59
N VAL A 24 -4.83 -18.48 12.70
CA VAL A 24 -3.96 -19.63 13.07
C VAL A 24 -2.70 -19.23 13.84
N LEU A 25 -2.40 -17.92 13.94
CA LEU A 25 -1.24 -17.39 14.66
C LEU A 25 -1.57 -16.81 16.03
N CYS A 26 -2.75 -16.20 16.21
CA CYS A 26 -3.12 -15.56 17.48
C CYS A 26 -4.46 -16.02 18.06
N HIS A 27 -5.16 -16.94 17.40
CA HIS A 27 -6.44 -17.50 17.84
C HIS A 27 -7.60 -16.49 17.95
N LYS A 28 -7.41 -15.24 17.49
CA LYS A 28 -8.48 -14.25 17.37
C LYS A 28 -9.54 -14.74 16.39
N LYS A 29 -10.81 -14.63 16.77
CA LYS A 29 -11.96 -14.93 15.90
C LYS A 29 -12.55 -13.66 15.33
N GLU A 30 -12.66 -13.58 14.02
CA GLU A 30 -13.31 -12.48 13.32
C GLU A 30 -13.97 -12.94 12.02
N LEU A 31 -14.90 -12.13 11.51
CA LEU A 31 -15.53 -12.38 10.21
C LEU A 31 -14.52 -12.08 9.09
N SER A 32 -14.41 -13.01 8.15
CA SER A 32 -13.54 -12.87 6.98
C SER A 32 -14.17 -13.51 5.75
N LYS A 33 -13.82 -13.00 4.57
CA LYS A 33 -14.16 -13.57 3.26
C LYS A 33 -12.99 -14.27 2.59
N THR A 34 -11.84 -14.37 3.25
CA THR A 34 -10.61 -14.88 2.64
C THR A 34 -9.95 -15.89 3.54
N ARG A 35 -9.63 -17.06 2.99
CA ARG A 35 -8.79 -18.12 3.59
C ARG A 35 -8.04 -18.87 2.49
N CYS A 36 -7.08 -19.71 2.84
CA CYS A 36 -6.50 -20.61 1.84
C CYS A 36 -7.34 -21.88 1.63
N GLU A 37 -7.08 -22.62 0.55
CA GLU A 37 -7.73 -23.90 0.24
C GLU A 37 -7.60 -24.96 1.35
N GLN A 38 -6.56 -24.85 2.20
CA GLN A 38 -6.35 -25.71 3.37
C GLN A 38 -7.00 -25.16 4.66
N GLY A 39 -7.77 -24.09 4.56
CA GLY A 39 -8.52 -23.51 5.69
C GLY A 39 -7.74 -22.53 6.56
N HIS A 40 -6.46 -22.24 6.27
CA HIS A 40 -5.71 -21.27 7.06
C HIS A 40 -6.23 -19.85 6.86
N TYR A 41 -6.43 -19.16 7.98
CA TYR A 41 -6.76 -17.74 8.05
C TYR A 41 -5.75 -17.01 8.94
N VAL A 42 -5.32 -15.82 8.52
CA VAL A 42 -4.42 -14.95 9.29
C VAL A 42 -5.03 -13.55 9.33
N CYS A 43 -5.27 -13.04 10.54
CA CYS A 43 -5.82 -11.70 10.73
C CYS A 43 -4.84 -10.59 10.29
N ASN A 44 -5.36 -9.39 10.03
CA ASN A 44 -4.55 -8.25 9.59
C ASN A 44 -3.43 -7.90 10.58
N GLU A 45 -3.69 -7.99 11.89
CA GLU A 45 -2.68 -7.73 12.93
C GLU A 45 -1.49 -8.69 12.82
N CYS A 46 -1.73 -9.97 12.57
CA CYS A 46 -0.66 -10.94 12.39
C CYS A 46 0.04 -10.82 11.04
N HIS A 47 -0.71 -10.47 9.98
CA HIS A 47 -0.16 -10.23 8.65
C HIS A 47 0.79 -9.02 8.62
N THR A 48 0.58 -8.05 9.50
CA THR A 48 1.34 -6.79 9.58
C THR A 48 2.43 -6.80 10.67
N LYS A 49 2.69 -7.95 11.31
CA LYS A 49 3.80 -8.09 12.27
C LYS A 49 5.14 -7.83 11.58
N GLY A 50 6.02 -7.07 12.24
CA GLY A 50 7.35 -6.71 11.73
C GLY A 50 7.39 -5.46 10.85
N MET A 51 6.25 -4.79 10.63
CA MET A 51 6.20 -3.53 9.89
C MET A 51 6.90 -2.36 10.60
N ASP A 52 7.31 -2.50 11.86
CA ASP A 52 8.05 -1.44 12.57
C ASP A 52 9.37 -1.10 11.86
N VAL A 53 9.95 -2.07 11.13
CA VAL A 53 11.11 -1.90 10.24
C VAL A 53 10.87 -0.86 9.13
N ILE A 54 9.61 -0.58 8.75
CA ILE A 54 9.27 0.46 7.76
C ILE A 54 9.77 1.83 8.24
N ILE A 55 9.63 2.13 9.54
CA ILE A 55 10.04 3.41 10.10
C ILE A 55 11.56 3.54 9.99
N ASP A 56 12.30 2.52 10.44
CA ASP A 56 13.78 2.51 10.37
C ASP A 56 14.29 2.65 8.93
N ILE A 57 13.66 1.96 7.98
CA ILE A 57 13.99 2.10 6.54
C ILE A 57 13.76 3.53 6.08
N CYS A 58 12.61 4.13 6.39
CA CYS A 58 12.31 5.51 5.96
C CYS A 58 13.25 6.54 6.57
N LEU A 59 13.58 6.40 7.86
CA LEU A 59 14.44 7.33 8.57
C LEU A 59 15.91 7.24 8.13
N SER A 60 16.35 6.08 7.65
CA SER A 60 17.72 5.87 7.16
C SER A 60 17.89 6.17 5.66
N GLU A 61 16.79 6.42 4.95
CA GLU A 61 16.80 6.64 3.51
C GLU A 61 17.00 8.11 3.13
N THR A 62 17.77 8.34 2.07
CA THR A 62 18.05 9.70 1.54
C THR A 62 17.53 9.90 0.12
N SER A 63 17.05 8.83 -0.53
CA SER A 63 16.45 8.89 -1.86
C SER A 63 15.24 9.84 -1.91
N LYS A 64 15.16 10.62 -2.99
CA LYS A 64 13.99 11.43 -3.34
C LYS A 64 12.97 10.66 -4.18
N ASN A 65 13.26 9.39 -4.48
CA ASN A 65 12.44 8.55 -5.31
C ASN A 65 11.64 7.55 -4.45
N PRO A 66 10.33 7.75 -4.25
CA PRO A 66 9.51 6.86 -3.43
C PRO A 66 9.45 5.42 -3.96
N ILE A 67 9.73 5.18 -5.25
CA ILE A 67 9.80 3.82 -5.82
C ILE A 67 11.03 3.06 -5.32
N GLU A 68 12.16 3.73 -5.12
CA GLU A 68 13.35 3.09 -4.54
C GLU A 68 13.11 2.73 -3.07
N ILE A 69 12.53 3.67 -2.32
CA ILE A 69 12.23 3.49 -0.91
C ILE A 69 11.27 2.31 -0.70
N ILE A 70 10.16 2.27 -1.45
CA ILE A 70 9.20 1.17 -1.31
C ILE A 70 9.77 -0.17 -1.76
N ARG A 71 10.69 -0.20 -2.73
CA ARG A 71 11.35 -1.45 -3.15
C ARG A 71 12.19 -2.06 -2.03
N LYS A 72 12.92 -1.24 -1.27
CA LYS A 72 13.64 -1.71 -0.06
C LYS A 72 12.71 -2.31 0.99
N MET A 73 11.50 -1.76 1.15
CA MET A 73 10.47 -2.34 2.01
C MET A 73 9.91 -3.65 1.43
N MET A 74 9.71 -3.71 0.11
CA MET A 74 9.23 -4.91 -0.59
C MET A 74 10.21 -6.08 -0.56
N GLU A 75 11.49 -5.82 -0.31
CA GLU A 75 12.53 -6.83 -0.11
C GLU A 75 12.54 -7.42 1.30
N GLN A 76 11.84 -6.80 2.25
CA GLN A 76 11.82 -7.26 3.63
C GLN A 76 10.97 -8.53 3.80
N PRO A 77 11.33 -9.43 4.74
CA PRO A 77 10.60 -10.68 4.95
C PRO A 77 9.11 -10.52 5.32
N PHE A 78 8.71 -9.36 5.87
CA PHE A 78 7.31 -9.08 6.21
C PHE A 78 6.45 -8.79 4.96
N CYS A 79 7.07 -8.39 3.84
CA CYS A 79 6.35 -7.94 2.67
C CYS A 79 6.00 -9.12 1.76
N HIS A 80 4.71 -9.41 1.65
CA HIS A 80 4.21 -10.52 0.83
C HIS A 80 3.90 -10.03 -0.59
N MET A 81 3.54 -10.95 -1.48
CA MET A 81 3.14 -10.59 -2.85
C MET A 81 1.86 -9.72 -2.83
N HIS A 82 0.91 -10.11 -1.97
CA HIS A 82 -0.32 -9.39 -1.71
C HIS A 82 -0.52 -9.29 -0.21
N GLY A 83 -0.94 -8.12 0.29
CA GLY A 83 -1.23 -7.95 1.70
C GLY A 83 -1.39 -6.49 2.12
N PRO A 84 -2.01 -6.24 3.29
CA PRO A 84 -2.32 -4.91 3.80
C PRO A 84 -1.09 -4.07 4.18
N GLU A 85 0.13 -4.63 4.21
CA GLU A 85 1.36 -3.88 4.45
C GLU A 85 1.54 -2.72 3.45
N HIS A 86 1.04 -2.88 2.22
CA HIS A 86 1.10 -1.87 1.16
C HIS A 86 0.25 -0.64 1.48
N HIS A 87 -0.72 -0.74 2.40
CA HIS A 87 -1.57 0.39 2.81
C HIS A 87 -0.80 1.40 3.68
N VAL A 88 0.28 0.95 4.31
CA VAL A 88 1.23 1.81 5.05
C VAL A 88 2.44 2.14 4.18
N MET A 89 3.06 1.13 3.56
CA MET A 89 4.33 1.28 2.85
C MET A 89 4.30 2.37 1.76
N VAL A 90 3.18 2.51 1.03
CA VAL A 90 3.03 3.52 -0.03
C VAL A 90 3.16 4.93 0.55
N GLY A 91 2.36 5.27 1.56
CA GLY A 91 2.41 6.56 2.20
C GLY A 91 3.72 6.81 2.95
N SER A 92 4.30 5.79 3.58
CA SER A 92 5.60 5.91 4.25
C SER A 92 6.74 6.22 3.27
N ALA A 93 6.78 5.54 2.12
CA ALA A 93 7.75 5.81 1.07
C ALA A 93 7.58 7.22 0.49
N LEU A 94 6.34 7.68 0.31
CA LEU A 94 6.04 9.05 -0.14
C LEU A 94 6.46 10.10 0.88
N LEU A 95 6.22 9.89 2.18
CA LEU A 95 6.65 10.80 3.25
C LEU A 95 8.17 10.97 3.28
N ALA A 96 8.91 9.85 3.23
CA ALA A 96 10.37 9.88 3.22
C ALA A 96 10.91 10.61 1.97
N ALA A 97 10.43 10.25 0.79
CA ALA A 97 10.83 10.91 -0.46
C ALA A 97 10.45 12.40 -0.49
N TYR A 98 9.28 12.77 0.03
CA TYR A 98 8.83 14.14 0.14
C TYR A 98 9.77 14.98 1.01
N LYS A 99 10.13 14.46 2.20
CA LYS A 99 11.11 15.12 3.09
C LYS A 99 12.45 15.29 2.39
N ASN A 100 12.95 14.22 1.75
CA ASN A 100 14.23 14.23 1.06
C ASN A 100 14.24 15.18 -0.15
N ALA A 101 13.09 15.42 -0.77
CA ALA A 101 12.90 16.38 -1.86
C ALA A 101 12.78 17.84 -1.39
N GLY A 102 12.91 18.12 -0.08
CA GLY A 102 12.82 19.46 0.50
C GLY A 102 11.45 19.81 1.06
N GLY A 103 10.54 18.84 1.16
CA GLY A 103 9.24 19.02 1.80
C GLY A 103 9.35 19.20 3.31
N GLU A 104 8.65 20.20 3.85
CA GLU A 104 8.66 20.49 5.28
C GLU A 104 7.70 19.58 6.06
N ILE A 105 8.26 18.57 6.74
CA ILE A 105 7.55 17.71 7.69
C ILE A 105 8.48 17.26 8.84
N ASP A 106 7.88 16.91 9.97
CA ASP A 106 8.46 16.02 10.98
C ASP A 106 8.27 14.57 10.50
N LEU A 107 9.34 13.98 9.94
CA LEU A 107 9.26 12.67 9.32
C LEU A 107 8.95 11.55 10.34
N PRO A 108 9.61 11.47 11.53
CA PRO A 108 9.22 10.50 12.57
C PRO A 108 7.74 10.54 12.94
N GLU A 109 7.19 11.73 13.25
CA GLU A 109 5.78 11.87 13.62
C GLU A 109 4.85 11.50 12.47
N ALA A 110 5.17 11.96 11.25
CA ALA A 110 4.39 11.64 10.06
C ALA A 110 4.36 10.13 9.75
N LEU A 111 5.47 9.42 9.95
CA LEU A 111 5.54 7.97 9.75
C LEU A 111 4.72 7.20 10.78
N LEU A 112 4.72 7.62 12.04
CA LEU A 112 3.87 7.05 13.09
C LEU A 112 2.39 7.24 12.75
N GLU A 113 2.01 8.44 12.29
CA GLU A 113 0.64 8.72 11.90
C GLU A 113 0.20 7.91 10.67
N MET A 114 1.08 7.77 9.68
CA MET A 114 0.85 6.90 8.52
C MET A 114 0.66 5.43 8.94
N MET A 115 1.49 4.94 9.86
CA MET A 115 1.39 3.60 10.41
C MET A 115 0.04 3.38 11.10
N ASN A 116 -0.36 4.33 11.96
CA ASN A 116 -1.63 4.28 12.68
C ASN A 116 -2.82 4.26 11.73
N ARG A 117 -2.86 5.16 10.75
CA ARG A 117 -3.96 5.23 9.78
C ARG A 117 -3.97 4.03 8.83
N GLY A 118 -2.85 3.70 8.22
CA GLY A 118 -2.76 2.65 7.20
C GLY A 118 -3.08 1.25 7.75
N LYS A 119 -2.69 0.94 9.00
CA LYS A 119 -3.04 -0.33 9.66
C LYS A 119 -4.56 -0.52 9.85
N THR A 120 -5.33 0.56 9.91
CA THR A 120 -6.80 0.48 10.03
C THR A 120 -7.51 0.13 8.73
N VAL A 121 -6.81 0.16 7.58
CA VAL A 121 -7.39 -0.19 6.28
C VAL A 121 -7.35 -1.72 6.10
N PRO A 122 -8.50 -2.41 6.11
CA PRO A 122 -8.51 -3.88 6.07
C PRO A 122 -7.91 -4.45 4.78
N GLY A 123 -7.36 -5.66 4.86
CA GLY A 123 -7.02 -6.43 3.67
C GLY A 123 -8.24 -6.64 2.76
N GLY A 124 -8.04 -6.57 1.44
CA GLY A 124 -9.11 -6.85 0.46
C GLY A 124 -10.06 -5.70 0.12
N VAL A 125 -9.94 -4.52 0.75
CA VAL A 125 -10.78 -3.34 0.43
C VAL A 125 -10.78 -2.94 -1.05
N CYS A 126 -9.70 -3.23 -1.79
CA CYS A 126 -9.62 -3.02 -3.23
C CYS A 126 -10.74 -3.75 -4.01
N GLY A 127 -11.11 -4.96 -3.58
CA GLY A 127 -12.16 -5.76 -4.21
C GLY A 127 -13.50 -5.69 -3.49
N PHE A 128 -13.51 -5.55 -2.17
CA PHE A 128 -14.74 -5.57 -1.38
C PHE A 128 -15.39 -4.20 -1.19
N TRP A 129 -14.61 -3.12 -1.17
CA TRP A 129 -15.12 -1.75 -0.99
C TRP A 129 -14.99 -0.91 -2.26
N GLY A 130 -14.20 -1.37 -3.25
CA GLY A 130 -13.91 -0.62 -4.46
C GLY A 130 -12.85 0.48 -4.28
N ALA A 131 -12.16 0.51 -3.14
CA ALA A 131 -11.13 1.50 -2.83
C ALA A 131 -9.82 0.79 -2.47
N CYS A 132 -8.86 0.79 -3.40
CA CYS A 132 -7.57 0.15 -3.18
C CYS A 132 -6.80 0.84 -2.04
N GLY A 133 -6.34 0.05 -1.07
CA GLY A 133 -5.64 0.59 0.11
C GLY A 133 -4.33 1.31 -0.22
N ALA A 134 -3.64 0.95 -1.32
CA ALA A 134 -2.51 1.72 -1.83
C ALA A 134 -2.92 3.12 -2.31
N GLY A 135 -4.07 3.25 -2.97
CA GLY A 135 -4.63 4.54 -3.36
C GLY A 135 -5.08 5.37 -2.15
N ILE A 136 -5.77 4.75 -1.18
CA ILE A 136 -6.13 5.42 0.08
C ILE A 136 -4.88 5.93 0.82
N SER A 137 -3.80 5.16 0.82
CA SER A 137 -2.51 5.54 1.43
C SER A 137 -1.97 6.86 0.89
N THR A 138 -2.15 7.16 -0.41
CA THR A 138 -1.73 8.45 -0.98
C THR A 138 -2.55 9.63 -0.45
N GLY A 139 -3.85 9.45 -0.21
CA GLY A 139 -4.68 10.46 0.44
C GLY A 139 -4.30 10.67 1.89
N MET A 140 -3.95 9.60 2.61
CA MET A 140 -3.40 9.69 3.97
C MET A 140 -2.09 10.48 3.97
N PHE A 141 -1.20 10.23 3.02
CA PHE A 141 0.03 10.99 2.83
C PHE A 141 -0.25 12.48 2.63
N ILE A 142 -1.11 12.86 1.68
CA ILE A 142 -1.47 14.27 1.47
C ILE A 142 -2.14 14.87 2.70
N SER A 143 -3.00 14.12 3.39
CA SER A 143 -3.63 14.58 4.63
C SER A 143 -2.60 14.88 5.72
N ILE A 144 -1.55 14.07 5.85
CA ILE A 144 -0.50 14.27 6.85
C ILE A 144 0.32 15.51 6.50
N ILE A 145 0.86 15.62 5.28
CA ILE A 145 1.74 16.75 4.92
C ILE A 145 1.01 18.11 4.89
N SER A 146 -0.31 18.11 4.70
CA SER A 146 -1.12 19.34 4.67
C SER A 146 -1.83 19.65 5.99
N GLY A 147 -1.70 18.78 7.01
CA GLY A 147 -2.42 18.93 8.28
C GLY A 147 -3.94 18.88 8.11
N ALA A 148 -4.45 18.11 7.14
CA ALA A 148 -5.87 18.03 6.86
C ALA A 148 -6.64 17.42 8.02
N THR A 149 -7.83 17.97 8.28
CA THR A 149 -8.85 17.41 9.18
C THR A 149 -10.20 17.47 8.49
N PRO A 150 -11.25 16.81 9.00
CA PRO A 150 -12.60 16.92 8.45
C PRO A 150 -13.16 18.36 8.38
N LEU A 151 -12.55 19.31 9.10
CA LEU A 151 -13.00 20.70 9.19
C LEU A 151 -12.09 21.68 8.43
N LYS A 152 -10.94 21.23 7.92
CA LYS A 152 -10.05 22.05 7.10
C LYS A 152 -10.64 22.16 5.69
N ASN A 153 -10.59 23.34 5.10
CA ASN A 153 -11.20 23.58 3.79
C ASN A 153 -10.36 22.94 2.67
N GLU A 154 -9.31 23.63 2.23
CA GLU A 154 -8.49 23.18 1.10
C GLU A 154 -7.73 21.86 1.35
N PRO A 155 -7.04 21.64 2.49
CA PRO A 155 -6.34 20.38 2.77
C PRO A 155 -7.24 19.12 2.69
N TRP A 156 -8.49 19.21 3.14
CA TRP A 156 -9.44 18.10 3.06
C TRP A 156 -9.75 17.75 1.61
N GLY A 157 -9.99 18.76 0.78
CA GLY A 157 -10.23 18.60 -0.65
C GLY A 157 -9.01 18.01 -1.36
N LEU A 158 -7.81 18.47 -1.02
CA LEU A 158 -6.56 17.96 -1.60
C LEU A 158 -6.35 16.48 -1.31
N ALA A 159 -6.56 16.03 -0.06
CA ALA A 159 -6.42 14.63 0.31
C ALA A 159 -7.43 13.72 -0.42
N ASN A 160 -8.69 14.15 -0.54
CA ASN A 160 -9.71 13.39 -1.27
C ASN A 160 -9.41 13.30 -2.77
N LYS A 161 -8.98 14.41 -3.38
CA LYS A 161 -8.60 14.45 -4.81
C LYS A 161 -7.39 13.57 -5.10
N MET A 162 -6.41 13.53 -4.20
CA MET A 162 -5.27 12.60 -4.32
C MET A 162 -5.75 11.15 -4.32
N THR A 163 -6.56 10.74 -3.34
CA THR A 163 -7.14 9.40 -3.30
C THR A 163 -7.87 9.09 -4.62
N SER A 164 -8.71 10.02 -5.09
CA SER A 164 -9.45 9.87 -6.34
C SER A 164 -8.53 9.65 -7.55
N LYS A 165 -7.49 10.49 -7.73
CA LYS A 165 -6.53 10.39 -8.84
C LYS A 165 -5.78 9.05 -8.81
N ALA A 166 -5.35 8.60 -7.63
CA ALA A 166 -4.70 7.29 -7.49
C ALA A 166 -5.66 6.12 -7.78
N LEU A 167 -6.91 6.20 -7.30
CA LEU A 167 -7.92 5.16 -7.54
C LEU A 167 -8.33 5.09 -9.00
N ASP A 168 -8.46 6.22 -9.70
CA ASP A 168 -8.75 6.28 -11.14
C ASP A 168 -7.63 5.62 -11.95
N ALA A 169 -6.38 5.94 -11.63
CA ALA A 169 -5.21 5.34 -12.27
C ALA A 169 -5.15 3.81 -12.06
N ILE A 170 -5.43 3.34 -10.84
CA ILE A 170 -5.50 1.90 -10.54
C ILE A 170 -6.69 1.24 -11.25
N GLY A 171 -7.87 1.84 -11.16
CA GLY A 171 -9.12 1.31 -11.70
C GLY A 171 -9.11 1.20 -13.22
N SER A 172 -8.43 2.13 -13.90
CA SER A 172 -8.28 2.15 -15.36
C SER A 172 -7.52 0.94 -15.91
N ILE A 173 -6.67 0.28 -15.11
CA ILE A 173 -6.00 -0.98 -15.49
C ILE A 173 -6.93 -2.17 -15.28
N GLY A 174 -7.76 -2.11 -14.24
CA GLY A 174 -8.65 -3.18 -13.82
C GLY A 174 -7.95 -4.35 -13.10
N GLY A 175 -8.71 -5.44 -12.92
CA GLY A 175 -8.28 -6.61 -12.17
C GLY A 175 -7.63 -7.73 -13.01
N PRO A 176 -7.24 -8.84 -12.35
CA PRO A 176 -7.21 -9.04 -10.90
C PRO A 176 -6.20 -8.14 -10.17
N ARG A 177 -6.38 -7.99 -8.85
CA ARG A 177 -5.56 -7.11 -8.00
C ARG A 177 -4.07 -7.48 -8.04
N CYS A 178 -3.20 -6.50 -7.85
CA CYS A 178 -1.77 -6.72 -7.69
C CYS A 178 -1.20 -5.62 -6.79
N CYS A 179 -0.93 -5.94 -5.51
CA CYS A 179 -0.48 -4.95 -4.54
C CYS A 179 0.80 -4.21 -5.00
N LYS A 180 1.71 -4.89 -5.71
CA LYS A 180 2.93 -4.26 -6.25
C LYS A 180 2.62 -3.23 -7.34
N ARG A 181 1.81 -3.60 -8.35
CA ARG A 181 1.40 -2.70 -9.43
C ARG A 181 0.61 -1.52 -8.87
N ASP A 182 -0.35 -1.80 -8.01
CA ASP A 182 -1.27 -0.78 -7.51
C ASP A 182 -0.50 0.22 -6.60
N SER A 183 0.52 -0.23 -5.86
CA SER A 183 1.46 0.65 -5.16
C SER A 183 2.24 1.57 -6.11
N TYR A 184 2.78 1.03 -7.20
CA TYR A 184 3.52 1.84 -8.18
C TYR A 184 2.63 2.89 -8.86
N MET A 185 1.40 2.51 -9.26
CA MET A 185 0.42 3.45 -9.83
C MET A 185 0.06 4.57 -8.85
N ALA A 186 -0.18 4.21 -7.59
CA ALA A 186 -0.49 5.16 -6.53
C ALA A 186 0.66 6.15 -6.30
N ILE A 187 1.90 5.65 -6.21
CA ILE A 187 3.10 6.48 -6.02
C ILE A 187 3.31 7.42 -7.22
N ILE A 188 3.22 6.93 -8.46
CA ILE A 188 3.36 7.76 -9.66
C ILE A 188 2.34 8.90 -9.65
N SER A 189 1.08 8.58 -9.35
CA SER A 189 0.02 9.57 -9.27
C SER A 189 0.31 10.62 -8.20
N ALA A 190 0.86 10.20 -7.06
CA ALA A 190 1.20 11.09 -5.95
C ALA A 190 2.40 11.98 -6.24
N ILE A 191 3.42 11.49 -6.97
CA ILE A 191 4.54 12.33 -7.42
C ILE A 191 4.02 13.48 -8.28
N ASP A 192 3.20 13.17 -9.29
CA ASP A 192 2.65 14.18 -10.20
C ASP A 192 1.76 15.17 -9.43
N TYR A 193 0.94 14.67 -8.51
CA TYR A 193 0.05 15.51 -7.68
C TYR A 193 0.81 16.45 -6.74
N VAL A 194 1.91 15.99 -6.13
CA VAL A 194 2.75 16.81 -5.25
C VAL A 194 3.46 17.91 -6.04
N ALA A 195 3.98 17.59 -7.23
CA ALA A 195 4.58 18.57 -8.10
C ALA A 195 3.57 19.68 -8.49
N GLU A 196 2.33 19.29 -8.82
CA GLU A 196 1.25 20.20 -9.20
C GLU A 196 0.77 21.10 -8.04
N ASN A 197 0.64 20.58 -6.82
CA ASN A 197 -0.08 21.25 -5.73
C ASN A 197 0.82 21.78 -4.60
N PHE A 198 2.03 21.25 -4.45
CA PHE A 198 2.94 21.59 -3.35
C PHE A 198 4.29 22.13 -3.85
N ASN A 199 4.52 22.14 -5.17
CA ASN A 199 5.76 22.60 -5.78
C ASN A 199 7.02 21.86 -5.25
N ILE A 200 6.86 20.61 -4.84
CA ILE A 200 7.96 19.71 -4.43
C ILE A 200 8.19 18.67 -5.53
N GLN A 201 9.45 18.51 -5.94
CA GLN A 201 9.83 17.62 -7.04
C GLN A 201 10.45 16.33 -6.47
N MET A 202 9.63 15.30 -6.29
CA MET A 202 10.12 13.94 -6.03
C MET A 202 10.57 13.29 -7.34
N GLU A 203 11.54 12.38 -7.25
CA GLU A 203 12.08 11.69 -8.42
C GLU A 203 11.14 10.57 -8.91
N LYS A 204 11.05 10.42 -10.23
CA LYS A 204 10.20 9.44 -10.91
C LYS A 204 11.03 8.64 -11.90
N LEU A 205 11.34 7.39 -11.57
CA LEU A 205 12.07 6.49 -12.47
C LEU A 205 11.13 5.65 -13.33
N VAL A 206 11.68 5.17 -14.45
CA VAL A 206 11.05 4.11 -15.26
C VAL A 206 10.99 2.83 -14.43
N ILE A 207 9.79 2.27 -14.30
CA ILE A 207 9.55 1.10 -13.46
C ILE A 207 9.48 -0.15 -14.34
N LYS A 208 10.38 -1.09 -14.09
CA LYS A 208 10.24 -2.49 -14.52
C LYS A 208 9.91 -3.37 -13.30
N CYS A 209 8.89 -4.20 -13.41
CA CYS A 209 8.43 -5.05 -12.33
C CYS A 209 9.26 -6.34 -12.25
N ILE A 210 9.83 -6.61 -11.08
CA ILE A 210 10.60 -7.83 -10.80
C ILE A 210 9.77 -8.93 -10.09
N HIS A 211 8.45 -8.74 -9.99
CA HIS A 211 7.54 -9.61 -9.23
C HIS A 211 6.57 -10.40 -10.12
N SER A 212 6.63 -10.25 -11.43
CA SER A 212 5.74 -10.92 -12.40
C SER A 212 5.67 -12.43 -12.17
N ASP A 213 6.82 -13.08 -12.03
CA ASP A 213 6.95 -14.53 -11.85
C ASP A 213 6.51 -15.02 -10.47
N LYS A 214 6.31 -14.12 -9.50
CA LYS A 214 5.85 -14.45 -8.15
C LYS A 214 4.33 -14.34 -7.98
N ASN A 215 3.63 -13.77 -8.96
CA ASN A 215 2.18 -13.53 -8.88
C ASN A 215 1.40 -14.50 -9.78
N ASN A 216 0.52 -15.32 -9.20
CA ASN A 216 -0.35 -16.24 -9.94
C ASN A 216 -1.32 -15.48 -10.85
N GLN A 217 -1.79 -14.32 -10.38
CA GLN A 217 -2.76 -13.46 -11.06
C GLN A 217 -2.08 -12.34 -11.86
N CYS A 218 -0.80 -12.49 -12.23
CA CYS A 218 -0.10 -11.49 -13.03
C CYS A 218 -0.80 -11.30 -14.38
N ILE A 219 -1.11 -10.05 -14.74
CA ILE A 219 -1.77 -9.71 -16.01
C ILE A 219 -0.79 -9.51 -17.18
N LYS A 220 0.50 -9.75 -16.92
CA LYS A 220 1.61 -9.67 -17.88
C LYS A 220 1.57 -8.41 -18.76
N GLU A 221 1.48 -8.55 -20.08
CA GLU A 221 1.59 -7.48 -21.08
C GLU A 221 0.52 -6.38 -20.91
N ARG A 222 -0.58 -6.66 -20.19
CA ARG A 222 -1.57 -5.63 -19.82
C ARG A 222 -1.12 -4.73 -18.66
N CYS A 223 -0.06 -5.09 -17.95
CA CYS A 223 0.47 -4.31 -16.84
C CYS A 223 1.48 -3.28 -17.39
N PRO A 224 1.36 -1.99 -17.05
CA PRO A 224 2.27 -0.95 -17.55
C PRO A 224 3.72 -1.10 -17.05
N PHE A 225 3.97 -2.00 -16.10
CA PHE A 225 5.29 -2.27 -15.54
C PHE A 225 5.83 -3.65 -15.91
N HIS A 226 5.12 -4.39 -16.75
CA HIS A 226 5.65 -5.64 -17.31
C HIS A 226 6.74 -5.31 -18.33
N GLU A 227 7.75 -6.17 -18.43
CA GLU A 227 8.77 -6.06 -19.47
C GLU A 227 8.19 -6.09 -20.87
#